data_AF-A0A6B4JHJ1-F1
#
_entry.id   AF-A0A6B4JHJ1-F1
#
_cell.length_a   1.000
_cell.length_b   1.000
_cell.length_c   1.000
_cell.angle_alpha   90.00
_cell.angle_beta   90.00
_cell.angle_gamma   90.00
#
_symmetry.space_group_name_H-M   'P 1'
#
loop_
_entity.id
_entity.type
_entity.pdbx_description
1 polymer ?
#
loop_
_entity_poly.entity_id
_entity_poly.type
_entity_poly.pdbx_seq_one_letter_code
_entity_poly.pdbx_strand_id
1 'polypeptide(L)'
;MAAVGSLIDFKKPRQKMWGIIKDKTLASLPYGNETNETGSLISSYATNCYEDALEQAHDLLTGTTSMANIQIVEFVPYDFIMTPNV
;
A
#
# COMPACT_ATOMS: atom_id res chain seq x y z
N MET A 1 -9.85 -27.64 5.07
CA MET A 1 -8.54 -26.95 5.03
C MET A 1 -8.81 -25.51 4.62
N ALA A 2 -8.64 -24.55 5.54
CA ALA A 2 -8.77 -23.14 5.20
C ALA A 2 -7.51 -22.70 4.44
N ALA A 3 -7.68 -22.00 3.32
CA ALA A 3 -6.57 -21.41 2.59
C ALA A 3 -5.84 -20.45 3.52
N VAL A 4 -4.57 -20.73 3.81
CA VAL A 4 -3.67 -19.80 4.50
C VAL A 4 -3.52 -18.61 3.57
N GLY A 5 -4.29 -17.56 3.82
CA GLY A 5 -4.09 -16.27 3.16
C GLY A 5 -2.62 -15.90 3.31
N SER A 6 -1.97 -15.52 2.21
CA SER A 6 -0.54 -15.21 2.20
C SER A 6 -0.27 -14.14 3.25
N LEU A 7 0.23 -14.55 4.41
CA LEU A 7 0.65 -13.63 5.44
C LEU A 7 1.87 -12.92 4.88
N ILE A 8 1.77 -11.60 4.74
CA ILE A 8 2.90 -10.77 4.34
C ILE A 8 4.01 -10.98 5.37
N ASP A 9 5.09 -11.63 4.96
CA ASP A 9 6.27 -11.90 5.80
C ASP A 9 7.16 -10.66 5.80
N PHE A 10 7.03 -9.83 6.84
CA PHE A 10 7.86 -8.64 7.03
C PHE A 10 9.25 -9.06 7.52
N LYS A 11 10.16 -9.37 6.58
CA LYS A 11 11.53 -9.87 6.86
C LYS A 11 12.47 -8.90 7.60
N LYS A 12 12.04 -7.69 7.97
CA LYS A 12 12.87 -6.68 8.65
C LYS A 12 12.08 -5.96 9.76
N PRO A 13 12.71 -5.63 10.89
CA PRO A 13 12.04 -4.94 11.99
C PRO A 13 11.55 -3.57 11.54
N ARG A 14 10.29 -3.23 11.88
CA ARG A 14 9.67 -1.89 11.82
C ARG A 14 10.21 -0.99 10.71
N GLN A 15 9.92 -1.34 9.47
CA GLN A 15 10.19 -0.43 8.36
C GLN A 15 9.08 0.61 8.31
N LYS A 16 9.45 1.88 8.18
CA LYS A 16 8.49 2.92 7.81
C LYS A 16 7.83 2.51 6.50
N MET A 17 6.52 2.62 6.46
CA MET A 17 5.73 2.40 5.27
C MET A 17 4.89 3.64 5.00
N TRP A 18 4.55 3.81 3.73
CA TRP A 18 3.79 4.92 3.23
C TRP A 18 2.58 4.38 2.47
N GLY A 19 1.42 4.98 2.74
CA GLY A 19 0.17 4.70 2.03
C GLY A 19 -0.44 6.01 1.53
N ILE A 20 -1.32 5.91 0.54
CA ILE A 20 -2.01 7.08 -0.02
C ILE A 20 -3.49 6.99 0.34
N ILE A 21 -4.03 8.03 0.96
CA ILE A 21 -5.45 8.23 1.16
C ILE A 21 -5.96 9.12 0.04
N LYS A 22 -6.94 8.64 -0.71
CA LYS A 22 -7.69 9.41 -1.73
C LYS A 22 -9.15 9.45 -1.33
N ASP A 23 -9.70 10.65 -1.17
CA ASP A 23 -11.10 10.86 -0.80
C ASP A 23 -11.50 10.07 0.47
N LYS A 24 -10.62 10.15 1.49
CA LYS A 24 -10.76 9.46 2.79
C LYS A 24 -10.71 7.93 2.72
N THR A 25 -10.37 7.35 1.57
CA THR A 25 -10.24 5.91 1.36
C THR A 25 -8.79 5.55 1.04
N LEU A 26 -8.33 4.39 1.50
CA LEU A 26 -6.98 3.91 1.18
C LEU A 26 -6.91 3.52 -0.30
N ALA A 27 -5.98 4.11 -1.03
CA ALA A 27 -5.75 3.79 -2.43
C ALA A 27 -4.92 2.50 -2.56
N SER A 28 -5.32 1.63 -3.48
CA SER A 28 -4.49 0.50 -3.89
C SER A 28 -3.59 0.94 -5.04
N LEU A 29 -2.34 0.54 -4.95
CA LEU A 29 -1.19 1.13 -5.59
C LEU A 29 -0.32 0.01 -6.16
N PRO A 30 0.27 0.15 -7.36
CA PRO A 30 1.27 -0.81 -7.84
C PRO A 30 2.43 -0.89 -6.84
N TYR A 31 2.76 -2.10 -6.40
CA TYR A 31 3.83 -2.36 -5.45
C TYR A 31 5.19 -2.22 -6.12
N GLY A 32 5.67 -0.98 -6.30
CA GLY A 32 6.94 -0.70 -7.01
C GLY A 32 7.00 -1.27 -8.44
N ASN A 33 5.84 -1.40 -9.10
CA ASN A 33 5.68 -2.05 -10.40
C ASN A 33 6.09 -3.54 -10.47
N GLU A 34 6.11 -4.24 -9.33
CA GLU A 34 6.35 -5.69 -9.32
C GLU A 34 5.21 -6.46 -9.98
N THR A 35 5.55 -7.57 -10.64
CA THR A 35 4.60 -8.46 -11.29
C THR A 35 4.58 -9.82 -10.60
N ASN A 36 3.39 -10.42 -10.53
CA ASN A 36 3.23 -11.77 -10.01
C ASN A 36 3.67 -12.82 -11.04
N GLU A 37 3.58 -14.11 -10.67
CA GLU A 37 3.95 -15.24 -11.53
C GLU A 37 3.15 -15.30 -12.85
N THR A 38 2.03 -14.59 -12.95
CA THR A 38 1.19 -14.50 -14.15
C THR A 38 1.46 -13.24 -14.98
N GLY A 39 2.43 -12.41 -14.59
CA GLY A 39 2.78 -11.15 -15.26
C GLY A 39 1.86 -9.98 -14.95
N SER A 40 0.93 -10.13 -13.99
CA SER A 40 0.04 -9.04 -13.56
C SER A 40 0.70 -8.21 -12.47
N LEU A 41 0.52 -6.89 -12.52
CA LEU A 41 1.02 -5.99 -11.48
C LEU A 41 0.44 -6.37 -10.11
N ILE A 42 1.32 -6.44 -9.12
CA ILE A 42 0.95 -6.66 -7.73
C ILE A 42 0.44 -5.33 -7.19
N SER A 43 -0.80 -5.32 -6.72
CA SER A 43 -1.40 -4.17 -6.04
C SER A 43 -1.17 -4.28 -4.54
N SER A 44 -0.65 -3.22 -3.92
CA SER A 44 -0.46 -3.08 -2.48
C SER A 44 -1.17 -1.81 -1.99
N TYR A 45 -1.44 -1.73 -0.70
CA TYR A 45 -1.93 -0.50 -0.06
C TYR A 45 -0.81 0.33 0.56
N ALA A 46 0.42 -0.17 0.50
CA ALA A 46 1.57 0.40 1.15
C ALA A 46 2.86 0.12 0.38
N THR A 47 3.79 1.05 0.46
CA THR A 47 5.17 0.91 -0.03
C THR A 47 6.14 1.24 1.09
N ASN A 48 7.32 0.63 1.08
CA ASN A 48 8.41 0.96 2.00
C ASN A 48 9.40 1.97 1.36
N CYS A 49 9.00 2.62 0.27
CA CYS A 49 9.76 3.64 -0.42
C CYS A 49 8.93 4.93 -0.47
N TYR A 50 9.44 6.01 0.12
CA TYR A 50 8.71 7.28 0.17
C TYR A 50 8.60 7.92 -1.22
N GLU A 51 9.65 7.81 -2.03
CA GLU A 51 9.72 8.33 -3.38
C GLU A 51 8.68 7.67 -4.29
N ASP A 52 8.46 6.36 -4.13
CA ASP A 52 7.40 5.61 -4.83
C ASP A 52 6.01 6.12 -4.41
N ALA A 53 5.78 6.33 -3.10
CA ALA A 53 4.53 6.93 -2.63
C ALA A 53 4.30 8.35 -3.17
N LEU A 54 5.36 9.14 -3.34
CA LEU A 54 5.28 10.48 -3.93
C LEU A 54 4.95 10.43 -5.43
N GLU A 55 5.63 9.56 -6.18
CA GLU A 55 5.39 9.36 -7.61
C GLU A 55 3.93 8.95 -7.86
N GLN A 56 3.45 7.98 -7.10
CA GLN A 56 2.07 7.51 -7.22
C GLN A 56 1.03 8.56 -6.79
N ALA A 57 1.32 9.37 -5.77
CA ALA A 57 0.47 10.49 -5.41
C ALA A 57 0.40 11.54 -6.53
N HIS A 58 1.53 11.80 -7.18
CA HIS A 58 1.61 12.70 -8.33
C HIS A 58 0.82 12.16 -9.53
N ASP A 59 0.92 10.87 -9.85
CA ASP A 59 0.13 10.23 -10.90
C ASP A 59 -1.37 10.30 -10.62
N LEU A 60 -1.77 10.08 -9.37
CA LEU A 60 -3.17 10.22 -8.95
C LEU A 60 -3.68 11.67 -9.06
N LEU A 61 -2.83 12.67 -8.80
CA LEU A 61 -3.16 14.08 -8.96
C LEU A 61 -3.30 14.48 -10.43
N THR A 62 -2.43 13.98 -11.30
CA THR A 62 -2.47 14.29 -12.74
C THR A 62 -3.60 13.58 -13.48
N GLY A 63 -4.05 12.43 -12.98
CA GLY A 63 -5.15 11.64 -13.55
C GLY A 63 -6.57 12.13 -13.20
N THR A 64 -6.73 13.13 -12.34
CA THR A 64 -8.07 13.63 -11.93
C THR A 64 -8.23 15.13 -12.09
N THR A 65 -9.37 15.57 -12.64
CA THR A 65 -9.74 16.99 -12.87
C THR A 65 -10.08 17.75 -11.58
N SER A 66 -10.27 17.03 -10.47
CA SER A 66 -10.47 17.59 -9.15
C SER A 66 -9.20 17.32 -8.35
N MET A 67 -8.70 18.30 -7.61
CA MET A 67 -7.69 18.06 -6.57
C MET A 67 -8.33 17.14 -5.52
N ALA A 68 -8.37 15.85 -5.80
CA ALA A 68 -8.83 14.83 -4.87
C ALA A 68 -8.04 15.02 -3.58
N ASN A 69 -8.70 14.83 -2.44
CA ASN A 69 -8.05 14.96 -1.13
C ASN A 69 -7.03 13.83 -0.99
N ILE A 70 -5.85 14.00 -1.60
CA ILE A 70 -4.76 13.05 -1.66
C ILE A 70 -3.82 13.38 -0.51
N GLN A 71 -3.60 12.40 0.35
CA GLN A 71 -2.73 12.50 1.51
C GLN A 71 -1.78 11.31 1.51
N ILE A 72 -0.49 11.58 1.69
CA ILE A 72 0.50 10.53 1.95
C ILE A 72 0.58 10.37 3.47
N VAL A 73 0.45 9.13 3.94
CA VAL A 73 0.47 8.80 5.36
C VAL A 73 1.67 7.90 5.64
N GLU A 74 2.54 8.34 6.54
CA GLU A 74 3.58 7.49 7.13
C GLU A 74 2.98 6.66 8.26
N PHE A 75 3.27 5.36 8.28
CA PHE A 75 2.92 4.47 9.37
C PHE A 75 3.99 3.39 9.57
N VAL A 76 3.97 2.79 10.75
CA VAL A 76 4.82 1.65 11.09
C VAL A 76 3.89 0.46 11.32
N PRO A 77 4.02 -0.65 10.56
CA PRO A 77 3.18 -1.82 10.75
C PRO A 77 3.38 -2.42 12.14
N TYR A 78 2.32 -2.94 12.74
CA TYR A 78 2.42 -3.71 13.97
C TYR A 78 3.13 -5.03 13.70
N ASP A 79 4.01 -5.43 14.62
CA ASP A 79 4.78 -6.69 14.54
C ASP A 79 3.90 -7.95 14.73
N PHE A 80 2.58 -7.79 14.88
CA PHE A 80 1.62 -8.88 15.07
C PHE A 80 0.30 -8.60 14.35
N ILE A 81 -0.32 -9.67 13.83
CA ILE A 81 -1.63 -9.61 13.20
C ILE A 81 -2.67 -9.58 14.32
N MET A 82 -3.43 -8.48 14.41
CA MET A 82 -4.62 -8.43 15.24
C MET A 82 -5.75 -9.13 14.50
N THR A 83 -6.10 -10.35 14.91
CA THR A 83 -7.37 -10.96 14.50
C THR A 83 -8.48 -10.26 15.29
N PRO A 84 -9.49 -9.66 14.62
CA PRO A 84 -10.63 -9.12 15.34
C PRO A 84 -11.31 -10.26 16.11
N ASN A 85 -11.44 -10.11 17.43
CA ASN A 85 -12.38 -10.93 18.18
C ASN A 85 -13.77 -10.41 17.85
N VAL A 86 -14.53 -11.19 17.09
CA VAL A 86 -15.95 -10.98 16.81
C VAL A 86 -16.76 -11.70 17.87
#